data_AF-A0A2G9Z295-F1
#
_entry.id   AF-A0A2G9Z295-F1
#
_cell.length_a   1.000
_cell.length_b   1.000
_cell.length_c   1.000
_cell.angle_alpha   90.00
_cell.angle_beta   90.00
_cell.angle_gamma   90.00
#
_symmetry.space_group_name_H-M   'P 1'
#
loop_
_entity.id
_entity.type
_entity.pdbx_description
1 polymer ?
#
loop_
_entity_poly.entity_id
_entity_poly.type
_entity_poly.pdbx_seq_one_letter_code
_entity_poly.pdbx_strand_id
1 'polypeptide(L)'
;MKGTKGGKVKYHNLTENQKKKYLGEFYSTIALLKTKDEAKRFFKDLLTLSEVVMISRRIQVAKMLLEGRIYEDIKKELKIGTTTISQVEKWLFNGFGGYKEVLDKHKNNKNKNNKPAFEFEIFPATLKKKYPAYFLLSNLLKKK
;
A
#
# COMPACT_ATOMS: atom_id res chain seq x y z
N MET A 1 28.59 9.22 38.85
CA MET A 1 28.36 9.33 37.39
C MET A 1 26.94 9.83 37.17
N LYS A 2 26.75 11.01 36.57
CA LYS A 2 25.41 11.59 36.35
C LYS A 2 24.67 10.74 35.32
N GLY A 3 23.59 10.08 35.75
CA GLY A 3 22.69 9.36 34.84
C GLY A 3 22.08 10.33 33.84
N THR A 4 22.41 10.16 32.56
CA THR A 4 21.75 10.87 31.47
C THR A 4 20.32 10.36 31.39
N LYS A 5 19.37 11.13 31.94
CA LYS A 5 17.94 10.88 31.73
C LYS A 5 17.70 10.89 30.23
N GLY A 6 17.40 9.74 29.64
CA GLY A 6 17.09 9.58 28.22
C GLY A 6 15.82 10.35 27.87
N GLY A 7 15.94 11.62 27.53
CA GLY A 7 14.85 12.44 27.02
C GLY A 7 14.53 12.07 25.58
N LYS A 8 13.24 12.09 25.21
CA LYS A 8 12.79 11.91 23.82
C LYS A 8 13.38 13.05 22.97
N VAL A 9 14.38 12.75 22.13
CA VAL A 9 14.94 13.73 21.21
C VAL A 9 13.88 14.07 20.16
N LYS A 10 13.42 15.32 20.14
CA LYS A 10 12.45 15.81 19.16
C LYS A 10 13.15 16.06 17.82
N TYR A 11 12.45 15.83 16.71
CA TYR A 11 12.99 16.05 15.36
C TYR A 11 13.60 17.44 15.16
N HIS A 12 12.94 18.48 15.67
CA HIS A 12 13.38 19.87 15.54
C HIS A 12 14.65 20.20 16.35
N ASN A 13 15.07 19.34 17.29
CA ASN A 13 16.28 19.53 18.08
C ASN A 13 17.53 18.90 17.44
N LEU A 14 17.37 18.19 16.33
CA LEU A 14 18.48 17.52 15.63
C LEU A 14 19.16 18.48 14.65
N THR A 15 20.49 18.38 14.56
CA THR A 15 21.25 19.03 13.48
C THR A 15 20.93 18.39 12.14
N GLU A 16 21.09 19.14 11.04
CA GLU A 16 20.84 18.62 9.69
C GLU A 16 21.69 17.38 9.37
N ASN A 17 22.95 17.36 9.82
CA ASN A 17 23.83 16.21 9.65
C ASN A 17 23.31 14.96 10.39
N GLN A 18 22.80 15.12 11.60
CA GLN A 18 22.20 14.01 12.36
C GLN A 18 20.92 13.51 11.69
N LYS A 19 20.05 14.41 11.22
CA LYS A 19 18.83 14.03 10.49
C LYS A 19 19.18 13.21 9.24
N LYS A 20 20.12 13.70 8.43
CA LYS A 20 20.57 13.01 7.21
C LYS A 20 21.15 11.64 7.53
N LYS A 21 21.96 11.53 8.59
CA LYS A 21 22.53 10.25 9.03
C LYS A 21 21.44 9.26 9.44
N TYR A 22 20.60 9.63 10.39
CA TYR A 22 19.60 8.71 10.94
C TYR A 22 18.54 8.31 9.91
N LEU A 23 18.05 9.26 9.10
CA LEU A 23 17.07 8.95 8.06
C LEU A 23 17.70 8.14 6.92
N GLY A 24 18.94 8.46 6.53
CA GLY A 24 19.67 7.73 5.50
C GLY A 24 19.91 6.26 5.87
N GLU A 25 20.37 6.01 7.10
CA GLU A 25 20.56 4.65 7.63
C GLU A 25 19.23 3.88 7.67
N PHE A 26 18.15 4.54 8.12
CA PHE A 26 16.83 3.95 8.15
C PHE A 26 16.32 3.54 6.76
N TYR A 27 16.39 4.43 5.77
CA TYR A 27 15.94 4.12 4.41
C TYR A 27 16.79 3.02 3.76
N SER A 28 18.10 3.06 3.97
CA SER A 28 19.02 2.04 3.45
C SER A 28 18.73 0.66 4.05
N THR A 29 18.45 0.61 5.35
CA THR A 29 18.12 -0.64 6.05
C THR A 29 16.81 -1.24 5.56
N ILE A 30 15.77 -0.41 5.41
CA ILE A 30 14.47 -0.89 4.90
C ILE A 30 14.58 -1.41 3.45
N ALA A 31 15.43 -0.80 2.62
CA ALA A 31 15.64 -1.22 1.24
C ALA A 31 16.27 -2.63 1.10
N LEU A 32 16.86 -3.17 2.17
CA LEU A 32 17.42 -4.52 2.17
C LEU A 32 16.37 -5.62 2.35
N LEU A 33 15.16 -5.28 2.81
CA LEU A 33 14.09 -6.24 3.07
C LEU A 33 13.50 -6.73 1.74
N LYS A 34 13.56 -8.04 1.48
CA LYS A 34 13.11 -8.65 0.22
C LYS A 34 11.79 -9.38 0.36
N THR A 35 11.51 -9.94 1.53
CA THR A 35 10.33 -10.78 1.77
C THR A 35 9.39 -10.19 2.82
N LYS A 36 8.12 -10.60 2.76
CA LYS A 36 7.11 -10.20 3.74
C LYS A 36 7.47 -10.67 5.16
N ASP A 37 8.10 -11.83 5.29
CA ASP A 37 8.48 -12.39 6.60
C ASP A 37 9.71 -11.72 7.21
N GLU A 38 10.67 -11.29 6.39
CA GLU A 38 11.75 -10.38 6.84
C GLU A 38 11.19 -9.07 7.37
N ALA A 39 10.33 -8.41 6.60
CA ALA A 39 9.71 -7.16 7.02
C ALA A 39 8.89 -7.34 8.31
N LYS A 40 8.12 -8.43 8.42
CA LYS A 40 7.31 -8.73 9.61
C LYS A 40 8.17 -8.90 10.87
N ARG A 41 9.30 -9.62 10.79
CA ARG A 41 10.21 -9.79 11.92
C ARG A 41 10.85 -8.45 12.30
N PHE A 42 11.43 -7.77 11.32
CA PHE A 42 12.08 -6.48 11.52
C PHE A 42 11.16 -5.44 12.18
N PHE A 43 9.94 -5.24 11.67
CA PHE A 43 9.03 -4.23 12.22
C PHE A 43 8.43 -4.63 13.58
N LYS A 44 8.37 -5.93 13.92
CA LYS A 44 7.96 -6.38 15.26
C LYS A 44 9.01 -6.08 16.31
N ASP A 45 10.28 -6.13 15.94
CA ASP A 45 11.39 -5.82 16.84
C ASP A 45 11.60 -4.30 16.95
N LEU A 46 11.38 -3.56 15.87
CA LEU A 46 11.58 -2.11 15.80
C LEU A 46 10.44 -1.30 16.44
N LEU A 47 9.19 -1.74 16.28
CA LEU A 47 8.00 -0.97 16.62
C LEU A 47 7.11 -1.71 17.60
N THR A 48 6.40 -0.95 18.41
CA THR A 48 5.31 -1.51 19.23
C THR A 48 4.13 -1.94 18.34
N LEU A 49 3.32 -2.88 18.84
CA LEU A 49 2.11 -3.32 18.14
C LEU A 49 1.16 -2.15 17.81
N SER A 50 1.04 -1.18 18.71
CA SER A 50 0.22 0.02 18.51
C SER A 50 0.72 0.88 17.35
N GLU A 51 2.03 1.05 17.21
CA GLU A 51 2.64 1.81 16.10
C GLU A 51 2.48 1.08 14.76
N VAL A 52 2.66 -0.24 14.74
CA VAL A 52 2.42 -1.06 13.54
C VAL A 52 0.97 -0.94 13.08
N VAL A 53 0.00 -1.01 14.01
CA VAL A 53 -1.42 -0.82 13.69
C VAL A 53 -1.70 0.60 13.20
N MET A 54 -1.10 1.62 13.81
CA MET A 54 -1.26 3.01 13.40
C MET A 54 -0.77 3.23 11.96
N ILE A 55 0.42 2.74 11.62
CA ILE A 55 0.99 2.85 10.26
C ILE A 55 0.12 2.06 9.27
N SER A 56 -0.30 0.84 9.64
CA SER A 56 -1.16 0.00 8.81
C SER A 56 -2.49 0.68 8.48
N ARG A 57 -3.13 1.34 9.47
CA ARG A 57 -4.36 2.11 9.24
C ARG A 57 -4.15 3.25 8.25
N ARG A 58 -3.03 3.98 8.32
CA ARG A 58 -2.72 5.05 7.34
C ARG A 58 -2.62 4.50 5.90
N ILE A 59 -2.05 3.32 5.73
CA ILE A 59 -2.01 2.65 4.41
C ILE A 59 -3.43 2.29 3.94
N GLN A 60 -4.29 1.78 4.84
CA GLN A 60 -5.69 1.48 4.50
C GLN A 60 -6.47 2.74 4.12
N VAL A 61 -6.29 3.84 4.84
CA VAL A 61 -6.88 5.13 4.48
C VAL A 61 -6.48 5.53 3.07
N ALA A 62 -5.19 5.52 2.75
CA ALA A 62 -4.71 5.90 1.43
C ALA A 62 -5.34 5.03 0.33
N LYS A 63 -5.46 3.72 0.58
CA LYS A 63 -6.13 2.79 -0.32
C LYS A 63 -7.61 3.13 -0.52
N MET A 64 -8.37 3.34 0.57
CA MET A 64 -9.79 3.65 0.50
C MET A 64 -10.06 5.00 -0.20
N LEU A 65 -9.20 6.00 0.02
CA LEU A 65 -9.27 7.29 -0.68
C LEU A 65 -9.05 7.13 -2.19
N LEU A 66 -8.09 6.31 -2.61
CA LEU A 66 -7.88 5.98 -4.03
C LEU A 66 -9.03 5.18 -4.64
N GLU A 67 -9.82 4.48 -3.82
CA GLU A 67 -11.04 3.77 -4.23
C GLU A 67 -12.28 4.68 -4.25
N GLY A 68 -12.13 5.98 -3.96
CA GLY A 68 -13.22 6.95 -3.96
C GLY A 68 -14.17 6.84 -2.76
N ARG A 69 -13.74 6.19 -1.67
CA ARG A 69 -14.56 6.07 -0.45
C ARG A 69 -14.67 7.41 0.26
N ILE A 70 -15.85 7.70 0.82
CA ILE A 70 -16.10 8.94 1.56
C ILE A 70 -15.51 8.89 2.98
N TYR A 71 -15.23 10.07 3.53
CA TYR A 71 -14.61 10.25 4.84
C TYR A 71 -15.32 9.51 6.00
N GLU A 72 -16.66 9.53 6.03
CA GLU A 72 -17.40 8.93 7.14
C GLU A 72 -17.31 7.40 7.15
N ASP A 73 -17.27 6.78 5.97
CA ASP A 73 -17.06 5.34 5.83
C ASP A 73 -15.67 4.93 6.34
N ILE A 74 -14.63 5.67 5.92
CA ILE A 74 -13.25 5.42 6.33
C ILE A 74 -13.12 5.53 7.85
N LYS A 75 -13.73 6.55 8.44
CA LYS A 75 -13.76 6.79 9.89
C LYS A 75 -14.45 5.64 10.62
N LYS A 76 -15.62 5.19 10.15
CA LYS A 76 -16.39 4.11 10.76
C LYS A 76 -15.66 2.76 10.66
N GLU A 77 -15.09 2.46 9.51
CA GLU A 77 -14.42 1.18 9.23
C GLU A 77 -13.09 1.06 9.98
N LEU A 78 -12.25 2.11 9.94
CA LEU A 78 -10.90 2.07 10.51
C LEU A 78 -10.84 2.58 11.96
N LYS A 79 -11.93 3.17 12.48
CA LYS A 79 -12.00 3.79 13.81
C LYS A 79 -10.88 4.82 14.02
N ILE A 80 -10.75 5.76 13.10
CA ILE A 80 -9.74 6.83 13.14
C ILE A 80 -10.37 8.21 13.05
N GLY A 81 -9.67 9.24 13.53
CA GLY A 81 -10.12 10.63 13.43
C GLY A 81 -10.01 11.20 12.01
N THR A 82 -10.86 12.18 11.72
CA THR A 82 -10.87 12.93 10.45
C THR A 82 -9.54 13.63 10.19
N THR A 83 -8.87 14.13 11.22
CA THR A 83 -7.53 14.74 11.13
C THR A 83 -6.51 13.78 10.53
N THR A 84 -6.55 12.50 10.90
CA THR A 84 -5.65 11.50 10.33
C THR A 84 -5.96 11.25 8.86
N ILE A 85 -7.24 11.17 8.51
CA ILE A 85 -7.66 10.98 7.11
C ILE A 85 -7.19 12.16 6.25
N SER A 86 -7.43 13.39 6.69
CA SER A 86 -7.02 14.61 6.00
C SER A 86 -5.49 14.71 5.85
N GLN A 87 -4.72 14.32 6.86
CA GLN A 87 -3.26 14.26 6.75
C GLN A 87 -2.81 13.24 5.71
N VAL A 88 -3.42 12.05 5.70
CA VAL A 88 -3.09 11.01 4.70
C VAL A 88 -3.48 11.48 3.30
N GLU A 89 -4.66 12.06 3.12
CA GLU A 89 -5.12 12.64 1.86
C GLU A 89 -4.13 13.67 1.31
N LYS A 90 -3.71 14.61 2.16
CA LYS A 90 -2.71 15.63 1.78
C LYS A 90 -1.43 15.00 1.24
N TRP A 91 -0.87 14.00 1.93
CA TRP A 91 0.37 13.35 1.48
C TRP A 91 0.15 12.38 0.29
N LEU A 92 -1.05 11.84 0.15
CA LEU A 92 -1.42 10.96 -0.96
C LEU A 92 -1.50 11.75 -2.28
N PHE A 93 -2.14 12.92 -2.27
CA PHE A 93 -2.37 13.70 -3.49
C PHE A 93 -1.32 14.80 -3.73
N ASN A 94 -0.81 15.43 -2.67
CA ASN A 94 0.14 16.56 -2.76
C ASN A 94 1.52 16.24 -2.15
N GLY A 95 1.81 14.97 -1.84
CA GLY A 95 3.10 14.55 -1.29
C GLY A 95 4.09 14.07 -2.35
N PHE A 96 5.06 13.28 -1.90
CA PHE A 96 6.18 12.77 -2.72
C PHE A 96 5.82 11.56 -3.59
N GLY A 97 4.55 11.21 -3.73
CA GLY A 97 4.08 10.13 -4.61
C GLY A 97 4.26 8.69 -4.10
N GLY A 98 5.01 8.46 -3.03
CA GLY A 98 5.32 7.10 -2.53
C GLY A 98 4.11 6.23 -2.18
N TYR A 99 3.00 6.83 -1.72
CA TYR A 99 1.75 6.07 -1.50
C TYR A 99 1.22 5.47 -2.79
N LYS A 100 1.11 6.28 -3.85
CA LYS A 100 0.58 5.83 -5.14
C LYS A 100 1.45 4.72 -5.73
N GLU A 101 2.77 4.94 -5.76
CA GLU A 101 3.71 3.96 -6.32
C GLU A 101 3.62 2.58 -5.64
N VAL A 102 3.63 2.54 -4.31
CA VAL A 102 3.57 1.27 -3.57
C VAL A 102 2.21 0.60 -3.71
N LEU A 103 1.12 1.38 -3.65
CA LEU A 103 -0.24 0.85 -3.79
C LEU A 103 -0.52 0.32 -5.19
N ASP A 104 0.00 0.98 -6.23
CA ASP A 104 -0.13 0.54 -7.63
C ASP A 104 0.69 -0.74 -7.88
N LYS A 105 1.93 -0.81 -7.37
CA LYS A 105 2.73 -2.05 -7.36
C LYS A 105 1.97 -3.20 -6.68
N HIS A 106 1.31 -2.92 -5.56
CA HIS A 106 0.51 -3.91 -4.84
C HIS A 106 -0.72 -4.39 -5.63
N LYS A 107 -1.43 -3.48 -6.32
CA LYS A 107 -2.56 -3.84 -7.20
C LYS A 107 -2.11 -4.70 -8.39
N ASN A 108 -1.02 -4.31 -9.05
CA ASN A 108 -0.48 -5.04 -10.20
C ASN A 108 -0.01 -6.46 -9.84
N ASN A 109 0.60 -6.65 -8.67
CA ASN A 109 0.96 -7.97 -8.18
C ASN A 109 -0.24 -8.87 -7.87
N LYS A 110 -1.38 -8.31 -7.44
CA LYS A 110 -2.61 -9.09 -7.29
C LYS A 110 -3.20 -9.54 -8.63
N ASN A 111 -3.18 -8.67 -9.64
CA ASN A 111 -3.73 -8.98 -10.95
C ASN A 111 -2.96 -10.09 -11.67
N LYS A 112 -1.64 -10.25 -11.44
CA LYS A 112 -0.87 -11.38 -11.98
C LYS A 112 -1.29 -12.76 -11.43
N ASN A 113 -1.84 -12.81 -10.21
CA ASN A 113 -2.31 -14.05 -9.58
C ASN A 113 -3.78 -14.34 -9.88
N ASN A 114 -4.51 -13.34 -10.40
CA ASN A 114 -5.83 -13.52 -10.97
C ASN A 114 -5.67 -13.78 -12.47
N LYS A 115 -5.35 -15.02 -12.86
CA LYS A 115 -5.86 -15.49 -14.16
C LYS A 115 -7.37 -15.20 -14.11
N PRO A 116 -7.96 -14.50 -15.09
CA PRO A 116 -9.39 -14.31 -15.08
C PRO A 116 -10.03 -15.69 -14.97
N ALA A 117 -10.92 -15.89 -14.00
CA ALA A 117 -11.79 -17.07 -13.93
C ALA A 117 -12.67 -17.24 -15.19
N PHE A 118 -12.52 -16.34 -16.16
CA PHE A 118 -13.17 -16.27 -17.45
C PHE A 118 -12.19 -16.44 -18.63
N GLU A 119 -11.12 -17.21 -18.47
CA GLU A 119 -10.66 -18.06 -19.56
C GLU A 119 -11.19 -19.44 -19.24
N PHE A 120 -12.42 -19.71 -19.69
CA PHE A 120 -12.95 -21.06 -19.66
C PHE A 120 -12.05 -21.88 -20.60
N GLU A 121 -11.05 -22.56 -20.04
CA GLU A 121 -10.25 -23.60 -20.72
C GLU A 121 -11.12 -24.80 -21.18
N ILE A 122 -12.44 -24.67 -21.12
CA ILE A 122 -13.42 -25.67 -21.54
C ILE A 122 -14.41 -25.04 -22.53
N PHE A 123 -14.03 -24.23 -23.51
CA PHE A 123 -14.93 -24.04 -24.65
C PHE A 123 -14.86 -25.31 -25.51
N PRO A 124 -15.78 -26.30 -25.38
CA PRO A 124 -15.74 -27.45 -26.27
C PRO A 124 -15.84 -26.93 -27.71
N ALA A 125 -15.10 -27.53 -28.63
CA ALA A 125 -15.03 -27.10 -30.04
C ALA A 125 -16.43 -26.92 -30.67
N THR A 126 -17.43 -27.64 -30.15
CA THR A 126 -18.85 -27.56 -30.51
C THR A 126 -19.49 -26.20 -30.22
N LEU A 127 -19.09 -25.49 -29.16
CA LEU A 127 -19.68 -24.21 -28.79
C LEU A 127 -19.30 -23.11 -29.79
N LYS A 128 -18.04 -23.13 -30.26
CA LYS A 128 -17.56 -22.23 -31.31
C LYS A 128 -18.28 -22.47 -32.65
N LYS A 129 -18.65 -23.71 -32.92
CA LYS A 129 -19.44 -24.10 -34.11
C LYS A 129 -20.91 -23.70 -34.00
N LYS A 130 -21.51 -23.83 -32.81
CA LYS A 130 -22.94 -23.53 -32.59
C LYS A 130 -23.23 -22.04 -32.45
N TYR A 131 -22.29 -21.26 -31.90
CA TYR A 131 -22.45 -19.83 -31.66
C TYR A 131 -21.25 -19.01 -32.17
N PRO A 132 -20.99 -18.98 -33.49
CA PRO A 132 -19.83 -18.29 -34.06
C PRO A 132 -19.87 -16.76 -33.84
N ALA A 133 -21.06 -16.16 -33.83
CA ALA A 133 -21.24 -14.72 -33.62
C ALA A 133 -20.80 -14.23 -32.23
N TYR A 134 -20.97 -15.06 -31.20
CA TYR A 134 -20.53 -14.77 -29.83
C TYR A 134 -19.01 -14.57 -29.76
N PHE A 135 -18.26 -15.41 -30.47
CA PHE A 135 -16.79 -15.28 -30.54
C PHE A 135 -16.34 -14.12 -31.42
N LEU A 136 -17.11 -13.74 -32.44
CA LEU A 136 -16.84 -12.57 -33.27
C LEU A 136 -16.83 -11.26 -32.45
N LEU A 137 -17.77 -11.09 -31.51
CA LEU A 137 -17.78 -9.96 -30.59
C LEU A 137 -16.53 -9.94 -29.69
N SER A 138 -16.12 -11.10 -29.18
CA SER A 138 -14.94 -11.20 -28.32
C SER A 138 -13.65 -10.76 -29.03
N ASN A 139 -13.50 -11.09 -30.32
CA ASN A 139 -12.36 -10.67 -31.13
C ASN A 139 -12.40 -9.19 -31.54
N LEU A 140 -13.60 -8.60 -31.68
CA LEU A 140 -13.79 -7.18 -31.96
C LEU A 140 -13.47 -6.31 -30.74
N LEU A 141 -13.80 -6.77 -29.52
CA LEU A 141 -13.49 -6.07 -28.28
C LEU A 141 -12.00 -6.15 -27.90
N LYS A 142 -11.30 -7.23 -28.27
CA LYS A 142 -9.84 -7.36 -28.09
C LYS A 142 -9.02 -6.51 -29.08
N LYS A 143 -9.65 -5.91 -30.10
CA LYS A 143 -8.99 -5.11 -31.13
C LYS A 143 -9.31 -3.62 -30.93
N LYS A 144 -8.88 -3.07 -29.81
CA LYS A 144 -8.78 -1.63 -29.55
C LYS A 144 -7.63 -1.35 -28.60
#